data_AF-A0AA39W898-F1
#
_entry.id   AF-A0AA39W898-F1
#
_cell.length_a   1.000
_cell.length_b   1.000
_cell.length_c   1.000
_cell.angle_alpha   90.00
_cell.angle_beta   90.00
_cell.angle_gamma   90.00
#
_symmetry.space_group_name_H-M   'P 1'
#
loop_
_entity.id
_entity.type
_entity.pdbx_description
1 polymer ?
#
loop_
_entity_poly.entity_id
_entity_poly.type
_entity_poly.pdbx_seq_one_letter_code
_entity_poly.pdbx_strand_id
1 'polypeptide(L)'
;MDPARTEPTNVCHVVALPYPGRGHINPMMNLCKIIASRQPEILITFVVTEEWLGFIGSEPKPDNIRFGTIPNVIPSELGRAKDIYGFLEAVSTKTEAPFEELLDRFEYQVTAIVADNYLVWVPGFGSRRNIPVASLWTMSASVFSIFHHFHLLEKNGHFPVELSERGHEIVDYIPGLPPTRLANLPTIFKASKQNLHRVLECPGEVSKAQYLLFTSVYELEAQVIDSIQDEFPFPVYAIGPAIPYFQVLNQSASAASTTTSLINTPNYYLQWLDSQPAGSVLYISLGSFLSVSSTQMDEIVAGVKNSGVRFLFVARGEHLTDLFKDGCGDIDDQIGMV
;
A
#
# COMPACT_ATOMS: atom_id res chain seq x y z
N MET A 1 6.54 52.04 20.11
CA MET A 1 5.55 50.96 19.87
C MET A 1 6.31 49.87 19.15
N ASP A 2 6.69 48.82 19.87
CA ASP A 2 7.26 47.63 19.25
C ASP A 2 6.17 46.97 18.37
N PRO A 3 6.48 46.56 17.13
CA PRO A 3 5.57 45.72 16.40
C PRO A 3 5.50 44.40 17.17
N ALA A 4 4.28 44.03 17.57
CA ALA A 4 4.00 42.74 18.17
C ALA A 4 4.64 41.65 17.29
N ARG A 5 5.70 41.02 17.79
CA ARG A 5 6.13 39.71 17.31
C ARG A 5 4.94 38.79 17.54
N THR A 6 4.16 38.56 16.51
CA THR A 6 3.31 37.37 16.43
C THR A 6 4.24 36.19 16.67
N GLU A 7 4.10 35.53 17.81
CA GLU A 7 4.74 34.23 18.02
C GLU A 7 4.35 33.33 16.86
N PRO A 8 5.30 32.59 16.26
CA PRO A 8 4.94 31.63 15.23
C PRO A 8 3.96 30.64 15.87
N THR A 9 2.71 30.63 15.39
CA THR A 9 1.79 29.54 15.65
C THR A 9 2.51 28.28 15.22
N ASN A 10 2.93 27.46 16.19
CA ASN A 10 3.75 26.28 15.95
C ASN A 10 2.85 25.21 15.31
N VAL A 11 2.58 25.35 14.02
CA VAL A 11 1.74 24.43 13.25
C VAL A 11 2.45 23.07 13.20
N CYS A 12 1.82 22.04 13.74
CA CYS A 12 2.29 20.67 13.57
C CYS A 12 2.05 20.26 12.11
N HIS A 13 3.12 20.30 11.31
CA HIS A 13 3.07 20.02 9.88
C HIS A 13 3.71 18.66 9.59
N VAL A 14 2.87 17.67 9.30
CA VAL A 14 3.29 16.32 8.93
C VAL A 14 3.30 16.19 7.41
N VAL A 15 4.39 15.68 6.85
CA VAL A 15 4.47 15.33 5.44
C VAL A 15 4.25 13.83 5.29
N ALA A 16 3.26 13.42 4.50
CA ALA A 16 3.01 12.03 4.15
C ALA A 16 3.54 11.77 2.74
N LEU A 17 4.51 10.87 2.61
CA LEU A 17 5.20 10.56 1.36
C LEU A 17 5.07 9.06 1.04
N PRO A 18 4.02 8.65 0.31
CA PRO A 18 3.83 7.27 -0.11
C PRO A 18 4.78 6.89 -1.25
N TYR A 19 5.11 5.61 -1.37
CA TYR A 19 5.64 5.06 -2.60
C TYR A 19 4.60 5.24 -3.72
N PRO A 20 4.97 5.62 -4.95
CA PRO A 20 4.04 5.99 -6.01
C PRO A 20 3.39 4.75 -6.66
N GLY A 21 2.72 3.94 -5.85
CA GLY A 21 1.95 2.77 -6.26
C GLY A 21 0.63 2.66 -5.49
N ARG A 22 -0.44 2.18 -6.14
CA ARG A 22 -1.79 2.29 -5.55
C ARG A 22 -1.95 1.61 -4.19
N GLY A 23 -1.32 0.43 -4.04
CA GLY A 23 -1.30 -0.33 -2.80
C GLY A 23 -0.57 0.37 -1.64
N HIS A 24 0.21 1.41 -1.91
CA HIS A 24 0.95 2.19 -0.92
C HIS A 24 0.25 3.53 -0.63
N ILE A 25 -0.28 4.18 -1.66
CA ILE A 25 -1.00 5.46 -1.55
C ILE A 25 -2.30 5.30 -0.75
N ASN A 26 -3.09 4.29 -1.06
CA ASN A 26 -4.39 4.09 -0.41
C ASN A 26 -4.26 3.94 1.12
N PRO A 27 -3.44 3.01 1.66
CA PRO A 27 -3.31 2.88 3.11
C PRO A 27 -2.69 4.12 3.77
N MET A 28 -1.73 4.79 3.13
CA MET A 28 -1.18 6.02 3.70
C MET A 28 -2.22 7.16 3.73
N MET A 29 -3.03 7.33 2.68
CA MET A 29 -4.12 8.31 2.66
C MET A 29 -5.15 8.01 3.75
N ASN A 30 -5.49 6.73 3.97
CA ASN A 30 -6.38 6.33 5.05
C ASN A 30 -5.76 6.64 6.42
N LEU A 31 -4.48 6.33 6.64
CA LEU A 31 -3.78 6.73 7.87
C LEU A 31 -3.85 8.25 8.08
N CYS A 32 -3.61 9.05 7.05
CA CYS A 32 -3.71 10.51 7.13
C CYS A 32 -5.13 10.97 7.50
N LYS A 33 -6.17 10.36 6.91
CA LYS A 33 -7.57 10.64 7.26
C LYS A 33 -7.89 10.27 8.72
N ILE A 34 -7.28 9.21 9.26
CA ILE A 34 -7.43 8.80 10.66
C ILE A 34 -6.77 9.83 11.59
N ILE A 35 -5.53 10.24 11.27
CA ILE A 35 -4.81 11.28 12.04
C ILE A 35 -5.60 12.58 12.01
N ALA A 36 -6.00 13.05 10.82
CA ALA A 36 -6.75 14.28 10.64
C ALA A 36 -8.10 14.29 11.38
N SER A 37 -8.79 13.14 11.47
CA SER A 37 -10.06 13.05 12.20
C SER A 37 -9.89 13.06 13.73
N ARG A 38 -8.76 12.56 14.24
CA ARG A 38 -8.47 12.53 15.67
C ARG A 38 -7.77 13.80 16.16
N GLN A 39 -6.98 14.44 15.31
CA GLN A 39 -6.16 15.63 15.62
C GLN A 39 -6.33 16.66 14.49
N PRO A 40 -7.46 17.40 14.45
CA PRO A 40 -7.78 18.35 13.38
C PRO A 40 -6.78 19.50 13.23
N GLU A 41 -6.00 19.78 14.27
CA GLU A 41 -4.96 20.81 14.31
C GLU A 41 -3.68 20.42 13.56
N ILE A 42 -3.47 19.13 13.26
CA ILE A 42 -2.34 18.68 12.47
C ILE A 42 -2.60 19.02 11.01
N LEU A 43 -1.68 19.78 10.41
CA LEU A 43 -1.62 19.99 8.98
C LEU A 43 -0.88 18.81 8.35
N ILE A 44 -1.52 18.14 7.38
CA ILE A 44 -0.90 17.04 6.63
C ILE A 44 -0.69 17.49 5.18
N THR A 45 0.53 17.43 4.69
CA THR A 45 0.81 17.55 3.24
C THR A 45 1.10 16.16 2.68
N PHE A 46 0.16 15.66 1.88
CA PHE A 46 0.27 14.38 1.18
C PHE A 46 0.97 14.60 -0.16
N VAL A 47 2.22 14.17 -0.24
CA VAL A 47 3.09 14.43 -1.40
C VAL A 47 3.00 13.30 -2.41
N VAL A 48 2.64 13.62 -3.65
CA VAL A 48 2.54 12.65 -4.75
C VAL A 48 3.22 13.18 -6.00
N THR A 49 3.42 12.33 -7.00
CA THR A 49 3.82 12.80 -8.33
C THR A 49 2.64 13.54 -9.01
N GLU A 50 2.94 14.37 -9.99
CA GLU A 50 1.90 15.05 -10.80
C GLU A 50 0.94 14.05 -11.48
N GLU A 51 1.43 12.90 -11.96
CA GLU A 51 0.59 11.82 -12.49
C GLU A 51 -0.41 11.34 -11.42
N TRP A 52 0.09 11.07 -10.22
CA TRP A 52 -0.74 10.61 -9.12
C TRP A 52 -1.74 11.66 -8.66
N LEU A 53 -1.40 12.94 -8.69
CA LEU A 53 -2.38 14.01 -8.47
C LEU A 53 -3.51 13.94 -9.51
N GLY A 54 -3.20 13.62 -10.76
CA GLY A 54 -4.23 13.36 -11.79
C GLY A 54 -5.16 12.20 -11.44
N PHE A 55 -4.67 11.17 -10.73
CA PHE A 55 -5.48 10.01 -10.32
C PHE A 55 -6.35 10.24 -9.08
N ILE A 56 -5.87 11.02 -8.10
CA ILE A 56 -6.56 11.16 -6.79
C ILE A 56 -6.96 12.60 -6.45
N GLY A 57 -6.61 13.59 -7.26
CA GLY A 57 -6.79 15.00 -6.93
C GLY A 57 -8.24 15.45 -6.80
N SER A 58 -9.17 14.71 -7.43
CA SER A 58 -10.62 14.93 -7.32
C SER A 58 -11.26 14.15 -6.15
N GLU A 59 -10.54 13.25 -5.50
CA GLU A 59 -11.08 12.46 -4.39
C GLU A 59 -11.28 13.33 -3.14
N PRO A 60 -12.38 13.13 -2.39
CA PRO A 60 -12.64 13.91 -1.18
C PRO A 60 -11.61 13.60 -0.08
N LYS A 61 -11.16 14.67 0.57
CA LYS A 61 -10.22 14.63 1.70
C LYS A 61 -10.57 15.73 2.72
N PRO A 62 -10.24 15.54 4.00
CA PRO A 62 -10.33 16.59 5.02
C PRO A 62 -9.57 17.88 4.63
N ASP A 63 -10.03 19.03 5.13
CA ASP A 63 -9.47 20.35 4.82
C ASP A 63 -8.02 20.53 5.30
N ASN A 64 -7.67 19.86 6.40
CA ASN A 64 -6.31 19.84 6.96
C ASN A 64 -5.37 18.84 6.25
N ILE A 65 -5.83 18.15 5.20
CA ILE A 65 -4.96 17.40 4.29
C ILE A 65 -4.81 18.20 3.00
N ARG A 66 -3.58 18.57 2.63
CA ARG A 66 -3.25 19.26 1.37
C ARG A 66 -2.43 18.34 0.47
N PHE A 67 -2.52 18.52 -0.83
CA PHE A 67 -1.62 17.85 -1.76
C PHE A 67 -0.37 18.69 -1.98
N GLY A 68 0.79 18.04 -1.91
CA GLY A 68 2.04 18.54 -2.47
C GLY A 68 2.39 17.73 -3.71
N THR A 69 3.02 18.35 -4.71
CA THR A 69 3.42 17.64 -5.93
C THR A 69 4.90 17.72 -6.20
N ILE A 70 5.46 16.59 -6.64
CA ILE A 70 6.77 16.51 -7.28
C ILE A 70 6.59 16.20 -8.77
N PRO A 71 7.51 16.65 -9.66
CA PRO A 71 7.43 16.37 -11.08
C PRO A 71 7.48 14.87 -11.39
N ASN A 72 6.93 14.48 -12.54
CA ASN A 72 6.97 13.09 -13.02
C ASN A 72 8.37 12.68 -13.51
N VAL A 73 9.29 12.44 -12.58
CA VAL A 73 10.68 12.03 -12.83
C VAL A 73 10.87 10.51 -12.89
N ILE A 74 9.79 9.75 -12.72
CA ILE A 74 9.76 8.28 -12.72
C ILE A 74 8.85 7.76 -13.84
N PRO A 75 8.97 6.48 -14.25
CA PRO A 75 8.00 5.88 -15.18
C PRO A 75 6.57 5.88 -14.61
N SER A 76 5.57 5.72 -15.47
CA SER A 76 4.15 5.70 -15.07
C SER A 76 3.78 4.50 -14.20
N GLU A 77 2.90 4.71 -13.21
CA GLU A 77 2.29 3.62 -12.41
C GLU A 77 1.56 2.60 -13.29
N LEU A 78 0.92 3.03 -14.38
CA LEU A 78 0.11 2.13 -15.22
C LEU A 78 0.94 1.03 -15.90
N GLY A 79 2.24 1.27 -16.07
CA GLY A 79 3.17 0.37 -16.75
C GLY A 79 4.20 -0.29 -15.83
N ARG A 80 4.24 0.03 -14.53
CA ARG A 80 5.38 -0.32 -13.67
C ARG A 80 5.59 -1.82 -13.48
N ALA A 81 4.58 -2.65 -13.68
CA ALA A 81 4.72 -4.11 -13.61
C ALA A 81 5.62 -4.68 -14.72
N LYS A 82 5.78 -3.95 -15.85
CA LYS A 82 6.64 -4.37 -16.97
C LYS A 82 8.13 -4.31 -16.62
N ASP A 83 8.51 -3.39 -15.73
CA ASP A 83 9.87 -3.23 -15.23
C ASP A 83 9.84 -2.74 -13.78
N ILE A 84 9.53 -3.68 -12.87
CA ILE A 84 9.44 -3.40 -11.44
C ILE A 84 10.76 -2.86 -10.88
N TYR A 85 11.90 -3.40 -11.32
CA TYR A 85 13.21 -3.06 -10.77
C TYR A 85 13.69 -1.70 -11.27
N GLY A 86 13.51 -1.39 -12.56
CA GLY A 86 13.81 -0.06 -13.09
C GLY A 86 12.89 1.00 -12.50
N PHE A 87 11.63 0.68 -12.19
CA PHE A 87 10.74 1.59 -11.48
C PHE A 87 11.21 1.83 -10.04
N LEU A 88 11.54 0.77 -9.28
CA LEU A 88 12.09 0.90 -7.92
C LEU A 88 13.37 1.74 -7.88
N GLU A 89 14.26 1.52 -8.83
CA GLU A 89 15.50 2.29 -8.98
C GLU A 89 15.21 3.76 -9.31
N ALA A 90 14.31 4.04 -10.25
CA ALA A 90 13.93 5.40 -10.61
C ALA A 90 13.32 6.14 -9.41
N VAL A 91 12.43 5.51 -8.65
CA VAL A 91 11.87 6.09 -7.42
C VAL A 91 12.99 6.40 -6.43
N SER A 92 13.89 5.45 -6.19
CA SER A 92 14.97 5.59 -5.20
C SER A 92 16.00 6.67 -5.56
N THR A 93 16.23 6.92 -6.86
CA THR A 93 17.33 7.80 -7.31
C THR A 93 16.88 9.16 -7.82
N LYS A 94 15.61 9.32 -8.19
CA LYS A 94 15.12 10.53 -8.88
C LYS A 94 14.16 11.38 -8.05
N THR A 95 13.56 10.83 -6.98
CA THR A 95 12.50 11.54 -6.23
C THR A 95 13.00 12.40 -5.08
N GLU A 96 14.22 12.16 -4.58
CA GLU A 96 14.76 12.88 -3.41
C GLU A 96 14.96 14.38 -3.69
N ALA A 97 15.65 14.76 -4.78
CA ALA A 97 15.93 16.17 -5.08
C ALA A 97 14.65 17.01 -5.30
N PRO A 98 13.67 16.56 -6.11
CA PRO A 98 12.42 17.30 -6.24
C PRO A 98 11.59 17.37 -4.95
N PHE A 99 11.71 16.37 -4.08
CA PHE A 99 11.07 16.40 -2.76
C PHE A 99 11.73 17.44 -1.84
N GLU A 100 13.06 17.51 -1.82
CA GLU A 100 13.80 18.53 -1.07
C GLU A 100 13.41 19.94 -1.51
N GLU A 101 13.38 20.19 -2.84
CA GLU A 101 12.93 21.47 -3.39
C GLU A 101 11.49 21.81 -3.02
N LEU A 102 10.59 20.82 -2.94
CA LEU A 102 9.22 21.03 -2.50
C LEU A 102 9.14 21.43 -1.02
N LEU A 103 9.92 20.75 -0.17
CA LEU A 103 9.95 21.02 1.27
C LEU A 103 10.42 22.43 1.59
N ASP A 104 11.42 22.93 0.85
CA ASP A 104 11.94 24.29 1.02
C ASP A 104 10.94 25.39 0.61
N ARG A 105 9.87 25.03 -0.13
CA ARG A 105 8.78 25.94 -0.52
C ARG A 105 7.60 25.94 0.45
N PHE A 106 7.57 25.08 1.47
CA PHE A 106 6.46 25.05 2.40
C PHE A 106 6.44 26.30 3.30
N GLU A 107 5.23 26.81 3.53
CA GLU A 107 4.98 27.95 4.42
C GLU A 107 5.32 27.61 5.88
N TYR A 108 5.04 26.37 6.30
CA TYR A 108 5.27 25.88 7.66
C TYR A 108 6.41 24.86 7.69
N GLN A 109 7.27 24.95 8.69
CA GLN A 109 8.34 23.97 8.92
C GLN A 109 7.76 22.57 9.13
N VAL A 110 8.33 21.58 8.45
CA VAL A 110 7.91 20.17 8.58
C VAL A 110 8.34 19.65 9.95
N THR A 111 7.37 19.20 10.73
CA THR A 111 7.57 18.65 12.09
C THR A 111 7.92 17.17 12.06
N ALA A 112 7.38 16.40 11.11
CA ALA A 112 7.65 14.99 10.94
C ALA A 112 7.33 14.53 9.51
N ILE A 113 7.96 13.43 9.07
CA ILE A 113 7.65 12.76 7.81
C ILE A 113 7.12 11.36 8.11
N VAL A 114 5.96 11.01 7.54
CA VAL A 114 5.48 9.62 7.44
C VAL A 114 5.80 9.15 6.02
N ALA A 115 6.77 8.25 5.88
CA ALA A 115 7.25 7.83 4.57
C ALA A 115 7.06 6.33 4.38
N ASP A 116 6.69 5.93 3.15
CA ASP A 116 6.66 4.52 2.80
C ASP A 116 8.08 3.94 2.87
N ASN A 117 8.21 2.74 3.42
CA ASN A 117 9.49 2.08 3.63
C ASN A 117 10.27 1.83 2.33
N TYR A 118 9.59 1.74 1.18
CA TYR A 118 10.24 1.61 -0.13
C TYR A 118 11.00 2.88 -0.56
N LEU A 119 10.78 4.01 0.11
CA LEU A 119 11.52 5.25 -0.12
C LEU A 119 12.78 5.29 0.76
N VAL A 120 13.72 4.40 0.44
CA VAL A 120 14.91 4.09 1.26
C VAL A 120 15.78 5.30 1.60
N TRP A 121 15.72 6.37 0.80
CA TRP A 121 16.47 7.61 1.04
C TRP A 121 15.88 8.49 2.15
N VAL A 122 14.59 8.32 2.49
CA VAL A 122 13.87 9.26 3.37
C VAL A 122 14.38 9.25 4.82
N PRO A 123 14.65 8.10 5.47
CA PRO A 123 15.21 8.10 6.83
C PRO A 123 16.55 8.86 6.92
N GLY A 124 17.42 8.66 5.93
CA GLY A 124 18.69 9.39 5.81
C GLY A 124 18.48 10.89 5.54
N PHE A 125 17.54 11.25 4.67
CA PHE A 125 17.15 12.63 4.40
C PHE A 125 16.63 13.34 5.66
N GLY A 126 15.70 12.71 6.40
CA GLY A 126 15.14 13.24 7.64
C GLY A 126 16.24 13.50 8.68
N SER A 127 17.18 12.57 8.83
CA SER A 127 18.36 12.75 9.69
C SER A 127 19.19 13.99 9.31
N ARG A 128 19.45 14.22 8.01
CA ARG A 128 20.21 15.39 7.54
C ARG A 128 19.46 16.71 7.74
N ARG A 129 18.14 16.69 7.64
CA ARG A 129 17.26 17.87 7.84
C ARG A 129 16.82 18.05 9.29
N ASN A 130 17.22 17.15 10.20
CA ASN A 130 16.77 17.09 11.58
C ASN A 130 15.22 17.02 11.71
N ILE A 131 14.60 16.22 10.85
CA ILE A 131 13.15 15.96 10.83
C ILE A 131 12.92 14.48 11.16
N PRO A 132 12.13 14.15 12.20
CA PRO A 132 11.85 12.76 12.54
C PRO A 132 11.04 12.05 11.45
N VAL A 133 11.37 10.78 11.20
CA VAL A 133 10.73 9.95 10.17
C VAL A 133 10.01 8.77 10.82
N ALA A 134 8.74 8.57 10.48
CA ALA A 134 8.01 7.33 10.72
C ALA A 134 7.99 6.51 9.42
N SER A 135 8.59 5.32 9.45
CA SER A 135 8.59 4.41 8.31
C SER A 135 7.30 3.59 8.28
N LEU A 136 6.52 3.71 7.21
CA LEU A 136 5.29 2.98 6.99
C LEU A 136 5.54 1.75 6.12
N TRP A 137 5.31 0.57 6.67
CA TRP A 137 5.28 -0.69 5.95
C TRP A 137 3.83 -1.06 5.61
N THR A 138 3.54 -1.09 4.31
CA THR A 138 2.17 -1.29 3.78
C THR A 138 1.84 -2.76 3.46
N MET A 139 2.73 -3.68 3.81
CA MET A 139 2.50 -5.13 3.73
C MET A 139 2.37 -5.72 5.14
N SER A 140 2.28 -7.05 5.25
CA SER A 140 2.24 -7.72 6.56
C SER A 140 3.57 -7.60 7.31
N ALA A 141 3.51 -7.61 8.64
CA ALA A 141 4.70 -7.59 9.49
C ALA A 141 5.55 -8.86 9.29
N SER A 142 4.90 -9.97 8.97
CA SER A 142 5.53 -11.22 8.55
C SER A 142 6.46 -11.02 7.36
N VAL A 143 6.00 -10.34 6.31
CA VAL A 143 6.83 -10.06 5.14
C VAL A 143 8.00 -9.16 5.53
N PHE A 144 7.78 -8.12 6.34
CA PHE A 144 8.88 -7.28 6.81
C PHE A 144 9.97 -8.09 7.51
N SER A 145 9.60 -8.98 8.45
CA SER A 145 10.55 -9.83 9.17
C SER A 145 11.35 -10.73 8.21
N ILE A 146 10.73 -11.31 7.18
CA ILE A 146 11.45 -12.11 6.18
C ILE A 146 12.50 -11.26 5.43
N PHE A 147 12.16 -10.03 5.06
CA PHE A 147 13.09 -9.14 4.35
C PHE A 147 14.22 -8.66 5.27
N HIS A 148 13.90 -8.27 6.51
CA HIS A 148 14.90 -7.85 7.50
C HIS A 148 15.89 -8.98 7.81
N HIS A 149 15.38 -10.20 7.94
CA HIS A 149 16.15 -11.40 8.25
C HIS A 149 16.62 -12.18 7.02
N PHE A 150 16.64 -11.56 5.83
CA PHE A 150 17.03 -12.23 4.59
C PHE A 150 18.41 -12.89 4.68
N HIS A 151 19.35 -12.28 5.41
CA HIS A 151 20.68 -12.83 5.66
C HIS A 151 20.66 -14.22 6.33
N LEU A 152 19.62 -14.56 7.09
CA LEU A 152 19.43 -15.89 7.68
C LEU A 152 19.05 -16.93 6.61
N LEU A 153 18.34 -16.53 5.55
CA LEU A 153 18.08 -17.41 4.41
C LEU A 153 19.40 -17.77 3.70
N GLU A 154 20.29 -16.79 3.51
CA GLU A 154 21.62 -17.04 2.94
C GLU A 154 22.47 -17.95 3.83
N LYS A 155 22.52 -17.65 5.14
CA LYS A 155 23.31 -18.43 6.12
C LYS A 155 22.89 -19.89 6.21
N ASN A 156 21.60 -20.17 6.07
CA ASN A 156 21.05 -21.53 6.12
C ASN A 156 20.97 -22.20 4.73
N GLY A 157 21.54 -21.58 3.69
CA GLY A 157 21.56 -22.15 2.34
C GLY A 157 20.18 -22.23 1.68
N HIS A 158 19.21 -21.43 2.13
CA HIS A 158 17.87 -21.30 1.55
C HIS A 158 17.80 -20.20 0.47
N PHE A 159 18.94 -19.62 0.08
CA PHE A 159 19.06 -18.69 -1.06
C PHE A 159 20.35 -18.98 -1.87
N PRO A 160 20.32 -18.95 -3.22
CA PRO A 160 19.16 -18.73 -4.09
C PRO A 160 18.11 -19.83 -3.94
N VAL A 161 16.82 -19.46 -4.07
CA VAL A 161 15.71 -20.38 -3.77
C VAL A 161 15.48 -21.35 -4.94
N GLU A 162 15.78 -22.63 -4.74
CA GLU A 162 15.50 -23.70 -5.71
C GLU A 162 14.19 -24.44 -5.36
N LEU A 163 13.05 -23.82 -5.67
CA LEU A 163 11.74 -24.32 -5.23
C LEU A 163 11.32 -25.68 -5.80
N SER A 164 11.79 -26.03 -6.99
CA SER A 164 11.44 -27.30 -7.65
C SER A 164 11.88 -28.52 -6.84
N GLU A 165 12.97 -28.40 -6.09
CA GLU A 165 13.54 -29.49 -5.30
C GLU A 165 13.31 -29.28 -3.80
N ARG A 166 13.41 -28.02 -3.36
CA ARG A 166 13.54 -27.67 -1.94
C ARG A 166 12.35 -26.91 -1.38
N GLY A 167 11.29 -26.71 -2.16
CA GLY A 167 10.12 -25.94 -1.73
C GLY A 167 9.41 -26.47 -0.48
N HIS A 168 9.62 -27.74 -0.13
CA HIS A 168 9.06 -28.39 1.05
C HIS A 168 9.88 -28.16 2.33
N GLU A 169 11.13 -27.67 2.21
CA GLU A 169 11.99 -27.36 3.36
C GLU A 169 11.34 -26.30 4.25
N ILE A 170 11.57 -26.43 5.56
CA ILE A 170 10.97 -25.59 6.58
C ILE A 170 11.96 -24.50 6.98
N VAL A 171 11.46 -23.27 7.04
CA VAL A 171 12.12 -22.09 7.59
C VAL A 171 11.47 -21.80 8.94
N ASP A 172 12.22 -22.04 10.01
CA ASP A 172 11.80 -21.91 11.42
C ASP A 172 12.72 -21.00 12.24
N TYR A 173 13.68 -20.35 11.59
CA TYR A 173 14.71 -19.52 12.22
C TYR A 173 14.51 -18.01 12.04
N ILE A 174 13.41 -17.58 11.41
CA ILE A 174 13.09 -16.15 11.28
C ILE A 174 12.31 -15.71 12.54
N PRO A 175 12.78 -14.71 13.30
CA PRO A 175 12.13 -14.25 14.51
C PRO A 175 10.64 -13.92 14.34
N GLY A 176 9.83 -14.47 15.25
CA GLY A 176 8.39 -14.23 15.34
C GLY A 176 7.53 -14.88 14.27
N LEU A 177 8.13 -15.55 13.27
CA LEU A 177 7.38 -16.28 12.25
C LEU A 177 7.10 -17.74 12.66
N PRO A 178 5.91 -18.27 12.36
CA PRO A 178 5.67 -19.70 12.48
C PRO A 178 6.51 -20.48 11.44
N PRO A 179 6.85 -21.75 11.70
CA PRO A 179 7.54 -22.60 10.73
C PRO A 179 6.84 -22.58 9.38
N THR A 180 7.55 -22.10 8.35
CA THR A 180 6.97 -21.81 7.04
C THR A 180 7.74 -22.55 5.96
N ARG A 181 7.04 -23.08 4.96
CA ARG A 181 7.70 -23.74 3.82
C ARG A 181 8.46 -22.72 2.98
N LEU A 182 9.60 -23.12 2.45
CA LEU A 182 10.39 -22.31 1.52
C LEU A 182 9.55 -21.86 0.31
N ALA A 183 8.63 -22.70 -0.18
CA ALA A 183 7.69 -22.38 -1.25
C ALA A 183 6.67 -21.27 -0.92
N ASN A 184 6.43 -21.00 0.35
CA ASN A 184 5.48 -19.98 0.80
C ASN A 184 6.14 -18.62 1.06
N LEU A 185 7.47 -18.54 0.98
CA LEU A 185 8.16 -17.24 1.08
C LEU A 185 7.80 -16.33 -0.10
N PRO A 186 7.83 -14.99 0.09
CA PRO A 186 7.57 -14.02 -0.96
C PRO A 186 8.28 -14.33 -2.28
N THR A 187 7.51 -14.29 -3.37
CA THR A 187 8.00 -14.66 -4.72
C THR A 187 9.13 -13.78 -5.21
N ILE A 188 9.31 -12.60 -4.61
CA ILE A 188 10.42 -11.71 -4.94
C ILE A 188 11.78 -12.37 -4.68
N PHE A 189 11.88 -13.32 -3.75
CA PHE A 189 13.11 -14.09 -3.48
C PHE A 189 13.48 -15.08 -4.59
N LYS A 190 12.62 -15.22 -5.62
CA LYS A 190 12.94 -15.94 -6.87
C LYS A 190 13.71 -15.07 -7.86
N ALA A 191 13.84 -13.77 -7.59
CA ALA A 191 14.60 -12.85 -8.44
C ALA A 191 16.11 -13.03 -8.23
N SER A 192 16.91 -12.57 -9.21
CA SER A 192 18.36 -12.55 -9.05
C SER A 192 18.77 -11.68 -7.86
N LYS A 193 19.92 -11.99 -7.25
CA LYS A 193 20.45 -11.19 -6.13
C LYS A 193 20.59 -9.69 -6.47
N GLN A 194 20.91 -9.38 -7.73
CA GLN A 194 20.97 -8.00 -8.23
C GLN A 194 19.61 -7.30 -8.17
N ASN A 195 18.54 -8.02 -8.55
CA ASN A 195 17.17 -7.50 -8.54
C ASN A 195 16.61 -7.37 -7.12
N LEU A 196 17.11 -8.18 -6.18
CA LEU A 196 16.72 -8.13 -4.77
C LEU A 196 17.33 -6.98 -3.99
N HIS A 197 18.51 -6.47 -4.40
CA HIS A 197 19.28 -5.50 -3.65
C HIS A 197 18.44 -4.31 -3.16
N ARG A 198 17.66 -3.70 -4.05
CA ARG A 198 16.82 -2.53 -3.71
C ARG A 198 15.73 -2.84 -2.70
N VAL A 199 15.14 -4.02 -2.75
CA VAL A 199 14.06 -4.34 -1.82
C VAL A 199 14.63 -4.76 -0.45
N LEU A 200 15.83 -5.33 -0.44
CA LEU A 200 16.56 -5.64 0.79
C LEU A 200 17.20 -4.40 1.45
N GLU A 201 17.38 -3.29 0.72
CA GLU A 201 17.76 -2.00 1.31
C GLU A 201 16.67 -1.44 2.24
N CYS A 202 15.39 -1.73 1.95
CA CYS A 202 14.26 -1.09 2.65
C CYS A 202 14.26 -1.35 4.17
N PRO A 203 14.42 -2.60 4.67
CA PRO A 203 14.55 -2.84 6.11
C PRO A 203 15.86 -2.33 6.72
N GLY A 204 16.94 -2.20 5.93
CA GLY A 204 18.24 -1.74 6.44
C GLY A 204 18.23 -0.27 6.87
N GLU A 205 17.46 0.55 6.16
CA GLU A 205 17.34 1.98 6.42
C GLU A 205 16.37 2.32 7.57
N VAL A 206 15.56 1.35 8.01
CA VAL A 206 14.58 1.52 9.11
C VAL A 206 15.24 1.92 10.42
N SER A 207 16.48 1.48 10.66
CA SER A 207 17.27 1.85 11.85
C SER A 207 17.49 3.37 12.01
N LYS A 208 17.37 4.15 10.93
CA LYS A 208 17.49 5.62 10.93
C LYS A 208 16.17 6.34 11.17
N ALA A 209 15.04 5.63 11.11
CA ALA A 209 13.73 6.17 11.44
C ALA A 209 13.52 6.25 12.95
N GLN A 210 12.47 6.96 13.38
CA GLN A 210 12.07 7.13 14.79
C GLN A 210 10.84 6.30 15.14
N TYR A 211 10.15 5.76 14.14
CA TYR A 211 8.98 4.90 14.31
C TYR A 211 8.89 3.91 13.15
N LEU A 212 8.38 2.71 13.41
CA LEU A 212 7.98 1.74 12.38
C LEU A 212 6.48 1.48 12.50
N LEU A 213 5.74 1.70 11.42
CA LEU A 213 4.29 1.58 11.38
C LEU A 213 3.91 0.45 10.43
N PHE A 214 3.07 -0.47 10.89
CA PHE A 214 2.51 -1.55 10.10
C PHE A 214 1.04 -1.31 9.82
N THR A 215 0.62 -1.44 8.56
CA THR A 215 -0.81 -1.38 8.20
C THR A 215 -1.60 -2.65 8.58
N SER A 216 -1.06 -3.45 9.50
CA SER A 216 -1.61 -4.71 10.01
C SER A 216 -2.30 -4.53 11.36
N VAL A 217 -3.07 -5.55 11.76
CA VAL A 217 -3.73 -5.62 13.06
C VAL A 217 -2.82 -6.40 14.01
N TYR A 218 -2.55 -5.84 15.20
CA TYR A 218 -1.62 -6.44 16.16
C TYR A 218 -1.96 -7.90 16.47
N GLU A 219 -3.23 -8.18 16.79
CA GLU A 219 -3.69 -9.51 17.19
C GLU A 219 -3.54 -10.57 16.09
N LEU A 220 -3.40 -10.17 14.81
CA LEU A 220 -3.16 -11.11 13.70
C LEU A 220 -1.69 -11.51 13.59
N GLU A 221 -0.76 -10.67 14.06
CA GLU A 221 0.68 -10.78 13.82
C GLU A 221 1.51 -10.48 15.09
N ALA A 222 0.94 -10.69 16.28
CA ALA A 222 1.52 -10.23 17.56
C ALA A 222 2.96 -10.74 17.76
N GLN A 223 3.20 -12.03 17.54
CA GLN A 223 4.52 -12.64 17.74
C GLN A 223 5.61 -12.00 16.87
N VAL A 224 5.30 -11.69 15.61
CA VAL A 224 6.27 -11.05 14.70
C VAL A 224 6.44 -9.57 15.02
N ILE A 225 5.37 -8.87 15.41
CA ILE A 225 5.44 -7.47 15.81
C ILE A 225 6.26 -7.30 17.09
N ASP A 226 6.02 -8.16 18.09
CA ASP A 226 6.77 -8.15 19.35
C ASP A 226 8.26 -8.46 19.10
N SER A 227 8.56 -9.45 18.26
CA SER A 227 9.95 -9.77 17.89
C SER A 227 10.64 -8.58 17.22
N ILE A 228 9.96 -7.89 16.31
CA ILE A 228 10.48 -6.68 15.66
C ILE A 228 10.66 -5.55 16.67
N GLN A 229 9.73 -5.37 17.62
CA GLN A 229 9.82 -4.36 18.68
C GLN A 229 11.03 -4.58 19.60
N ASP A 230 11.41 -5.83 19.86
CA ASP A 230 12.59 -6.17 20.67
C ASP A 230 13.92 -5.85 19.96
N GLU A 231 13.93 -5.80 18.62
CA GLU A 231 15.14 -5.52 17.82
C GLU A 231 15.43 -4.03 17.64
N PHE A 232 14.38 -3.19 17.59
CA PHE A 232 14.52 -1.77 17.32
C PHE A 232 14.44 -0.92 18.60
N PRO A 233 15.29 0.12 18.75
CA PRO A 233 15.30 0.98 19.92
C PRO A 233 14.18 2.03 19.94
N PHE A 234 13.19 1.91 19.04
CA PHE A 234 12.12 2.86 18.84
C PHE A 234 10.76 2.17 18.77
N PRO A 235 9.65 2.92 18.90
CA PRO A 235 8.33 2.32 18.90
C PRO A 235 7.92 1.71 17.55
N VAL A 236 7.34 0.53 17.63
CA VAL A 236 6.73 -0.22 16.53
C VAL A 236 5.22 -0.26 16.77
N TYR A 237 4.43 0.19 15.79
CA TYR A 237 2.98 0.26 15.91
C TYR A 237 2.27 -0.49 14.81
N ALA A 238 1.34 -1.37 15.19
CA ALA A 238 0.32 -1.88 14.31
C ALA A 238 -0.85 -0.88 14.25
N ILE A 239 -1.00 -0.20 13.13
CA ILE A 239 -1.99 0.87 12.92
C ILE A 239 -3.14 0.43 12.01
N GLY A 240 -3.18 -0.86 11.67
CA GLY A 240 -4.13 -1.42 10.73
C GLY A 240 -5.50 -1.79 11.32
N PRO A 241 -6.47 -2.12 10.44
CA PRO A 241 -6.34 -2.04 8.99
C PRO A 241 -6.42 -0.57 8.53
N ALA A 242 -5.47 -0.15 7.68
CA ALA A 242 -5.43 1.21 7.12
C ALA A 242 -6.41 1.35 5.94
N ILE A 243 -7.70 1.08 6.21
CA ILE A 243 -8.82 1.09 5.26
C ILE A 243 -9.84 2.17 5.68
N PRO A 244 -10.75 2.62 4.80
CA PRO A 244 -11.67 3.72 5.10
C PRO A 244 -12.84 3.31 6.01
N TYR A 245 -12.60 2.54 7.08
CA TYR A 245 -13.66 1.98 7.93
C TYR A 245 -14.49 3.05 8.67
N PHE A 246 -13.89 4.19 9.02
CA PHE A 246 -14.60 5.30 9.66
C PHE A 246 -15.69 5.92 8.80
N GLN A 247 -15.54 5.89 7.47
CA GLN A 247 -16.58 6.39 6.56
C GLN A 247 -17.82 5.48 6.60
N VAL A 248 -17.61 4.16 6.74
CA VAL A 248 -18.68 3.16 6.84
C VAL A 248 -19.39 3.22 8.21
N LEU A 249 -18.65 3.45 9.30
CA LEU A 249 -19.23 3.59 10.64
C LEU A 249 -20.04 4.89 10.81
N ASN A 250 -19.57 6.01 10.24
CA ASN A 250 -20.32 7.25 10.30
C ASN A 250 -21.58 7.21 9.43
N GLN A 251 -21.55 6.52 8.29
CA GLN A 251 -22.75 6.31 7.45
C GLN A 251 -23.82 5.45 8.13
N SER A 252 -23.43 4.47 8.95
CA SER A 252 -24.37 3.67 9.73
C SER A 252 -24.98 4.44 10.91
N ALA A 253 -24.26 5.44 11.45
CA ALA A 253 -24.80 6.36 12.47
C ALA A 253 -25.62 7.53 11.86
N SER A 254 -25.32 7.94 10.63
CA SER A 254 -25.93 9.09 9.95
C SER A 254 -26.95 8.72 8.87
N ALA A 255 -27.52 7.51 8.91
CA ALA A 255 -28.54 7.03 7.96
C ALA A 255 -29.84 7.89 7.91
N ALA A 256 -29.89 9.01 8.63
CA ALA A 256 -30.96 10.01 8.54
C ALA A 256 -30.60 11.29 7.75
N SER A 257 -29.33 11.53 7.36
CA SER A 257 -29.04 12.68 6.49
C SER A 257 -27.68 12.58 5.79
N THR A 258 -27.72 12.78 4.47
CA THR A 258 -26.60 13.24 3.61
C THR A 258 -25.84 12.14 2.86
N THR A 259 -26.50 11.64 1.82
CA THR A 259 -25.94 10.91 0.67
C THR A 259 -25.12 11.84 -0.24
N THR A 260 -23.88 12.16 0.11
CA THR A 260 -22.95 12.85 -0.79
C THR A 260 -21.53 12.40 -0.46
N SER A 261 -20.89 11.46 -1.16
CA SER A 261 -20.07 11.81 -2.35
C SER A 261 -19.42 10.57 -3.02
N LEU A 262 -19.91 9.35 -2.79
CA LEU A 262 -19.45 8.11 -3.46
C LEU A 262 -20.51 7.50 -4.41
N ILE A 263 -21.62 8.19 -4.65
CA ILE A 263 -22.88 7.59 -5.15
C ILE A 263 -23.13 7.86 -6.66
N ASN A 264 -22.18 8.46 -7.39
CA ASN A 264 -22.42 8.78 -8.81
C ASN A 264 -22.15 7.63 -9.79
N THR A 265 -21.74 6.45 -9.31
CA THR A 265 -21.79 5.23 -10.13
C THR A 265 -23.12 4.55 -9.85
N PRO A 266 -23.93 4.18 -10.87
CA PRO A 266 -25.06 3.29 -10.64
C PRO A 266 -24.54 2.06 -9.90
N ASN A 267 -24.98 1.83 -8.66
CA ASN A 267 -24.53 0.72 -7.83
C ASN A 267 -25.20 -0.59 -8.28
N TYR A 268 -25.20 -0.87 -9.59
CA TYR A 268 -25.83 -2.04 -10.18
C TYR A 268 -25.23 -3.32 -9.61
N TYR A 269 -23.92 -3.34 -9.34
CA TYR A 269 -23.24 -4.49 -8.76
C TYR A 269 -23.63 -4.71 -7.28
N LEU A 270 -23.90 -3.65 -6.50
CA LEU A 270 -24.42 -3.82 -5.14
C LEU A 270 -25.86 -4.32 -5.15
N GLN A 271 -26.71 -3.77 -6.03
CA GLN A 271 -28.08 -4.27 -6.20
C GLN A 271 -28.10 -5.73 -6.68
N TRP A 272 -27.17 -6.10 -7.56
CA TRP A 272 -26.99 -7.48 -7.98
C TRP A 272 -26.51 -8.37 -6.83
N LEU A 273 -25.59 -7.91 -5.98
CA LEU A 273 -25.17 -8.64 -4.79
C LEU A 273 -26.33 -8.81 -3.79
N ASP A 274 -27.13 -7.78 -3.56
CA ASP A 274 -28.29 -7.78 -2.65
C ASP A 274 -29.37 -8.79 -3.07
N SER A 275 -29.45 -9.13 -4.36
CA SER A 275 -30.38 -10.14 -4.87
C SER A 275 -29.86 -11.58 -4.80
N GLN A 276 -28.59 -11.79 -4.40
CA GLN A 276 -28.02 -13.14 -4.29
C GLN A 276 -28.21 -13.76 -2.91
N PRO A 277 -28.31 -15.11 -2.82
CA PRO A 277 -28.25 -15.79 -1.53
C PRO A 277 -26.94 -15.50 -0.78
N ALA A 278 -27.03 -15.40 0.55
CA ALA A 278 -25.87 -15.15 1.40
C ALA A 278 -24.78 -16.22 1.22
N GLY A 279 -23.52 -15.79 1.13
CA GLY A 279 -22.36 -16.68 0.98
C GLY A 279 -22.29 -17.41 -0.37
N SER A 280 -23.02 -16.95 -1.40
CA SER A 280 -23.13 -17.68 -2.67
C SER A 280 -22.41 -17.04 -3.87
N VAL A 281 -21.70 -15.93 -3.67
CA VAL A 281 -21.00 -15.19 -4.72
C VAL A 281 -19.49 -15.29 -4.54
N LEU A 282 -18.78 -15.65 -5.60
CA LEU A 282 -17.33 -15.62 -5.68
C LEU A 282 -16.85 -14.22 -6.11
N TYR A 283 -16.12 -13.51 -5.24
CA TYR A 283 -15.45 -12.26 -5.60
C TYR A 283 -14.06 -12.55 -6.19
N ILE A 284 -13.78 -12.01 -7.37
CA ILE A 284 -12.51 -12.20 -8.08
C ILE A 284 -11.89 -10.83 -8.38
N SER A 285 -10.72 -10.57 -7.80
CA SER A 285 -9.91 -9.39 -8.09
C SER A 285 -8.44 -9.75 -7.98
N LEU A 286 -7.68 -9.42 -9.02
CA LEU A 286 -6.23 -9.70 -9.13
C LEU A 286 -5.38 -8.50 -8.69
N GLY A 287 -6.01 -7.49 -8.09
CA GLY A 287 -5.35 -6.28 -7.64
C GLY A 287 -4.92 -5.33 -8.78
N SER A 288 -4.28 -4.23 -8.38
CA SER A 288 -3.95 -3.12 -9.29
C SER A 288 -2.57 -3.24 -9.95
N PHE A 289 -1.71 -4.15 -9.47
CA PHE A 289 -0.30 -4.19 -9.86
C PHE A 289 -0.02 -5.26 -10.92
N LEU A 290 0.15 -6.52 -10.54
CA LEU A 290 0.59 -7.59 -11.44
C LEU A 290 -0.48 -7.93 -12.48
N SER A 291 -0.11 -7.97 -13.76
CA SER A 291 -0.95 -8.50 -14.84
C SER A 291 -0.85 -10.02 -14.90
N VAL A 292 -1.98 -10.68 -15.18
CA VAL A 292 -2.03 -12.11 -15.52
C VAL A 292 -1.90 -12.25 -17.04
N SER A 293 -1.27 -13.33 -17.52
CA SER A 293 -1.16 -13.56 -18.97
C SER A 293 -2.54 -13.82 -19.58
N SER A 294 -2.71 -13.58 -20.88
CA SER A 294 -3.98 -13.87 -21.58
C SER A 294 -4.37 -15.33 -21.41
N THR A 295 -3.44 -16.27 -21.60
CA THR A 295 -3.70 -17.71 -21.44
C THR A 295 -4.16 -18.06 -20.02
N GLN A 296 -3.55 -17.48 -18.98
CA GLN A 296 -3.98 -17.73 -17.60
C GLN A 296 -5.35 -17.10 -17.33
N MET A 297 -5.64 -15.94 -17.92
CA MET A 297 -6.96 -15.31 -17.82
C MET A 297 -8.03 -16.19 -18.49
N ASP A 298 -7.75 -16.74 -19.67
CA ASP A 298 -8.67 -17.63 -20.38
C ASP A 298 -9.01 -18.86 -19.53
N GLU A 299 -8.01 -19.47 -18.87
CA GLU A 299 -8.22 -20.59 -17.95
C GLU A 299 -9.03 -20.21 -16.71
N ILE A 300 -8.78 -19.02 -16.11
CA ILE A 300 -9.59 -18.52 -14.98
C ILE A 300 -11.04 -18.34 -15.42
N VAL A 301 -11.27 -17.70 -16.58
CA VAL A 301 -12.61 -17.46 -17.14
C VAL A 301 -13.32 -18.79 -17.40
N ALA A 302 -12.64 -19.75 -18.04
CA ALA A 302 -13.17 -21.07 -18.33
C ALA A 302 -13.53 -21.83 -17.04
N GLY A 303 -12.65 -21.80 -16.03
CA GLY A 303 -12.89 -22.42 -14.73
C GLY A 303 -14.10 -21.83 -14.01
N VAL A 304 -14.22 -20.50 -13.99
CA VAL A 304 -15.36 -19.80 -13.37
C VAL A 304 -16.66 -20.15 -14.09
N LYS A 305 -16.69 -20.08 -15.43
CA LYS A 305 -17.88 -20.45 -16.23
C LYS A 305 -18.30 -21.91 -15.98
N ASN A 306 -17.36 -22.84 -15.99
CA ASN A 306 -17.65 -24.28 -15.81
C ASN A 306 -18.10 -24.63 -14.38
N SER A 307 -17.77 -23.80 -13.39
CA SER A 307 -18.17 -24.04 -12.00
C SER A 307 -19.66 -23.78 -11.74
N GLY A 308 -20.32 -22.97 -12.59
CA GLY A 308 -21.71 -22.55 -12.40
C GLY A 308 -21.95 -21.67 -11.15
N VAL A 309 -20.88 -21.20 -10.49
CA VAL A 309 -21.01 -20.28 -9.36
C VAL A 309 -21.34 -18.88 -9.86
N ARG A 310 -22.12 -18.14 -9.08
CA ARG A 310 -22.28 -16.70 -9.29
C ARG A 310 -21.00 -16.00 -8.91
N PHE A 311 -20.58 -15.02 -9.70
CA PHE A 311 -19.32 -14.33 -9.46
C PHE A 311 -19.40 -12.84 -9.72
N LEU A 312 -18.59 -12.09 -8.97
CA LEU A 312 -18.30 -10.69 -9.19
C LEU A 312 -16.83 -10.58 -9.61
N PHE A 313 -16.59 -10.28 -10.89
CA PHE A 313 -15.24 -10.19 -11.44
C PHE A 313 -14.83 -8.73 -11.64
N VAL A 314 -13.75 -8.31 -10.99
CA VAL A 314 -13.13 -7.00 -11.20
C VAL A 314 -12.02 -7.11 -12.23
N ALA A 315 -12.22 -6.45 -13.36
CA ALA A 315 -11.42 -6.60 -14.56
C ALA A 315 -10.70 -5.28 -14.92
N ARG A 316 -9.51 -5.37 -15.53
CA ARG A 316 -8.79 -4.19 -16.06
C ARG A 316 -8.93 -4.13 -17.58
N GLY A 317 -9.55 -3.08 -18.09
CA GLY A 317 -9.67 -2.79 -19.53
C GLY A 317 -10.91 -3.40 -20.20
N GLU A 318 -11.31 -2.82 -21.34
CA GLU A 318 -12.59 -3.10 -22.01
C GLU A 318 -12.68 -4.54 -22.59
N HIS A 319 -11.56 -5.13 -22.97
CA HIS A 319 -11.47 -6.44 -23.63
C HIS A 319 -11.93 -7.64 -22.80
N LEU A 320 -12.01 -7.51 -21.47
CA LEU A 320 -12.46 -8.61 -20.61
C LEU A 320 -13.99 -8.79 -20.66
N THR A 321 -14.73 -7.74 -21.02
CA THR A 321 -16.19 -7.80 -21.20
C THR A 321 -16.59 -8.75 -22.34
N ASP A 322 -15.76 -8.85 -23.37
CA ASP A 322 -16.02 -9.71 -24.52
C ASP A 322 -15.77 -11.19 -24.20
N LEU A 323 -14.78 -11.49 -23.35
CA LEU A 323 -14.48 -12.87 -22.92
C LEU A 323 -15.63 -13.53 -22.16
N PHE A 324 -16.47 -12.75 -21.48
CA PHE A 324 -17.63 -13.27 -20.77
C PHE A 324 -18.89 -13.39 -21.64
N LYS A 325 -19.00 -12.64 -22.75
CA LYS A 325 -20.16 -12.65 -23.65
C LYS A 325 -20.25 -13.86 -24.59
N ASP A 326 -19.14 -14.48 -24.97
CA ASP A 326 -19.12 -15.57 -25.96
C ASP A 326 -19.50 -16.97 -25.41
N GLY A 327 -20.26 -17.05 -24.30
CA GLY A 327 -20.76 -18.30 -23.72
C GLY A 327 -22.29 -18.41 -23.77
N CYS A 328 -22.81 -19.54 -24.25
CA CYS A 328 -24.24 -19.83 -24.42
C CYS A 328 -25.08 -19.78 -23.12
N GLY A 329 -26.22 -19.08 -23.15
CA GLY A 329 -27.43 -19.30 -22.33
C GLY A 329 -27.49 -18.59 -20.97
N ASP A 330 -28.43 -17.65 -20.81
CA ASP A 330 -28.87 -17.00 -19.55
C ASP A 330 -27.76 -16.66 -18.52
N ILE A 331 -26.70 -15.98 -18.97
CA ILE A 331 -25.60 -15.55 -18.10
C ILE A 331 -25.82 -14.12 -17.54
N ASP A 332 -26.82 -13.39 -18.03
CA ASP A 332 -27.08 -12.00 -17.60
C ASP A 332 -27.47 -11.91 -16.10
N ASP A 333 -28.09 -12.95 -15.53
CA ASP A 333 -28.43 -12.97 -14.09
C ASP A 333 -27.25 -13.44 -13.20
N GLN A 334 -26.20 -14.02 -13.78
CA GLN A 334 -25.07 -14.62 -13.04
C GLN A 334 -23.84 -13.71 -12.96
N ILE A 335 -23.88 -12.55 -13.64
CA ILE A 335 -22.73 -11.68 -13.82
C ILE A 335 -22.92 -10.33 -13.13
N GLY A 336 -22.09 -10.07 -12.12
CA GLY A 336 -21.69 -8.70 -11.77
C GLY A 336 -20.32 -8.41 -12.37
N MET A 337 -20.22 -7.46 -13.31
CA MET A 337 -18.93 -6.96 -13.81
C MET A 337 -18.67 -5.56 -13.29
N VAL A 338 -17.47 -5.28 -12.79
CA VAL A 338 -17.03 -3.94 -12.37
C VAL A 338 -15.65 -3.62 -12.92
#